data_AF-A0A0N4YGE9-F1
#
_entry.id   AF-A0A0N4YGE9-F1
#
_cell.length_a   1.000
_cell.length_b   1.000
_cell.length_c   1.000
_cell.angle_alpha   90.00
_cell.angle_beta   90.00
_cell.angle_gamma   90.00
#
_symmetry.space_group_name_H-M   'P 1'
#
loop_
_entity.id
_entity.type
_entity.pdbx_description
1 polymer ?
#
loop_
_entity_poly.entity_id
_entity_poly.type
_entity_poly.pdbx_seq_one_letter_code
_entity_poly.pdbx_strand_id
1 'polypeptide(L)'
;MLRGMRYHPVDIESTVSRCHKFLGDCAVFTWSHLIVVVAECTGAEVDALDLVPAVTSSVLEEHYLIVGVVVIVDMNTIPMNSRGEKQRHLLRENFLHDHLDPIYVAYNM
;
A
#
# COMPACT_ATOMS: atom_id res chain seq x y z
N MET A 1 -10.15 -11.04 -7.65
CA MET A 1 -11.55 -10.94 -7.17
C MET A 1 -11.49 -11.07 -5.66
N LEU A 2 -11.99 -10.09 -4.91
CA LEU A 2 -12.05 -10.13 -3.45
C LEU A 2 -13.51 -9.96 -3.06
N ARG A 3 -14.07 -10.92 -2.30
CA ARG A 3 -15.48 -10.89 -1.86
C ARG A 3 -16.48 -10.61 -3.01
N GLY A 4 -16.23 -11.17 -4.19
CA GLY A 4 -17.11 -10.99 -5.36
C GLY A 4 -16.82 -9.73 -6.21
N MET A 5 -15.99 -8.81 -5.73
CA MET A 5 -15.61 -7.59 -6.47
C MET A 5 -14.36 -7.83 -7.31
N ARG A 6 -14.37 -7.34 -8.56
CA ARG A 6 -13.16 -7.25 -9.40
C ARG A 6 -12.50 -5.91 -9.14
N TYR A 7 -11.22 -5.93 -8.80
CA TYR A 7 -10.36 -4.76 -8.72
C TYR A 7 -9.03 -5.13 -9.35
N HIS A 8 -8.35 -4.13 -9.89
CA HIS A 8 -6.98 -4.26 -10.35
C HIS A 8 -6.09 -3.47 -9.39
N PRO A 9 -4.97 -4.04 -8.90
CA PRO A 9 -4.05 -3.34 -8.00
C PRO A 9 -3.63 -1.96 -8.52
N VAL A 10 -3.44 -1.83 -9.84
CA VAL A 10 -3.06 -0.58 -10.50
C VAL A 10 -4.10 0.52 -10.33
N ASP A 11 -5.39 0.18 -10.30
CA ASP A 11 -6.46 1.17 -10.13
C ASP A 11 -6.44 1.72 -8.69
N ILE A 12 -6.27 0.83 -7.70
CA ILE A 12 -6.16 1.21 -6.29
C ILE A 12 -4.90 2.03 -6.05
N GLU A 13 -3.76 1.63 -6.62
CA GLU A 13 -2.51 2.37 -6.52
C GLU A 13 -2.60 3.77 -7.14
N SER A 14 -3.38 3.91 -8.22
CA SER A 14 -3.60 5.22 -8.85
C SER A 14 -4.45 6.15 -7.99
N THR A 15 -5.34 5.61 -7.15
CA THR A 15 -6.05 6.36 -6.11
C THR A 15 -5.12 6.72 -4.95
N VAL A 16 -4.42 5.72 -4.41
CA VAL A 16 -3.51 5.89 -3.27
C VAL A 16 -2.41 6.90 -3.59
N SER A 17 -1.85 6.89 -4.81
CA SER A 17 -0.79 7.82 -5.24
C SER A 17 -1.14 9.31 -5.12
N ARG A 18 -2.43 9.63 -4.95
CA ARG A 18 -2.95 11.01 -4.88
C ARG A 18 -3.59 11.33 -3.54
N CYS A 19 -3.61 10.40 -2.57
CA CYS A 19 -4.36 10.59 -1.33
C CYS A 19 -3.67 11.52 -0.32
N HIS A 20 -2.35 11.71 -0.43
CA HIS A 20 -1.60 12.55 0.51
C HIS A 20 -0.32 13.14 -0.11
N LYS A 21 0.06 14.35 0.29
CA LYS A 21 1.23 15.07 -0.25
C LYS A 21 2.59 14.41 0.05
N PHE A 22 2.66 13.62 1.12
CA PHE A 22 3.87 12.91 1.55
C PHE A 22 3.88 11.44 1.09
N LEU A 23 2.92 11.04 0.26
CA LEU A 23 2.93 9.71 -0.30
C LEU A 23 3.87 9.68 -1.52
N GLY A 24 4.82 8.75 -1.49
CA GLY A 24 5.77 8.46 -2.56
C GLY A 24 5.18 7.47 -3.56
N ASP A 25 5.83 6.31 -3.73
CA ASP A 25 5.23 5.20 -4.46
C ASP A 25 4.36 4.32 -3.55
N CYS A 26 3.49 3.50 -4.14
CA CYS A 26 2.68 2.53 -3.41
C CYS A 26 2.48 1.24 -4.20
N ALA A 27 2.24 0.14 -3.51
CA ALA A 27 1.97 -1.15 -4.14
C ALA A 27 0.87 -1.88 -3.40
N VAL A 28 -0.02 -2.50 -4.18
CA VAL A 28 -1.21 -3.18 -3.65
C VAL A 28 -1.15 -4.66 -3.97
N PHE A 29 -1.42 -5.50 -2.98
CA PHE A 29 -1.57 -6.94 -3.15
C PHE A 29 -2.56 -7.52 -2.13
N THR A 30 -2.77 -8.84 -2.18
CA THR A 30 -3.63 -9.53 -1.21
C THR A 30 -2.87 -10.47 -0.30
N TRP A 31 -3.37 -10.56 0.93
CA TRP A 31 -2.94 -11.54 1.92
C TRP A 31 -4.15 -11.97 2.76
N SER A 32 -4.40 -13.27 2.85
CA SER A 32 -5.51 -13.83 3.65
C SER A 32 -6.88 -13.13 3.47
N HIS A 33 -7.25 -12.83 2.22
CA HIS A 33 -8.47 -12.07 1.86
C HIS A 33 -8.52 -10.61 2.35
N LEU A 34 -7.39 -10.04 2.76
CA LEU A 34 -7.22 -8.62 3.02
C LEU A 34 -6.52 -7.95 1.83
N ILE A 35 -6.86 -6.69 1.59
CA ILE A 35 -6.08 -5.80 0.75
C ILE A 35 -4.95 -5.26 1.63
N VAL A 36 -3.72 -5.42 1.15
CA VAL A 36 -2.52 -4.84 1.74
C VAL A 36 -2.06 -3.70 0.84
N VAL A 37 -1.88 -2.52 1.41
CA VAL A 37 -1.27 -1.37 0.74
C VAL A 37 0.08 -1.12 1.40
N VAL A 38 1.15 -1.18 0.63
CA VAL A 38 2.47 -0.68 1.04
C VAL A 38 2.63 0.71 0.43
N ALA A 39 2.94 1.71 1.24
CA ALA A 39 3.09 3.10 0.80
C ALA A 39 4.42 3.67 1.32
N GLU A 40 5.17 4.28 0.41
CA GLU A 40 6.40 4.99 0.75
C GLU A 40 6.07 6.37 1.32
N CYS A 41 6.74 6.75 2.40
CA CYS A 41 6.66 8.10 2.95
C CYS A 41 7.82 8.95 2.43
N THR A 42 7.52 10.12 1.86
CA THR A 42 8.52 11.13 1.46
C THR A 42 8.73 12.22 2.52
N GLY A 43 7.87 12.25 3.54
CA GLY A 43 7.95 13.15 4.69
C GLY A 43 8.82 12.60 5.82
N ALA A 44 8.75 13.24 6.99
CA ALA A 44 9.39 12.70 8.18
C ALA A 44 8.56 11.55 8.77
N GLU A 45 9.17 10.76 9.65
CA GLU A 45 8.51 9.64 10.33
C GLU A 45 7.22 10.08 11.08
N VAL A 46 7.22 11.31 11.61
CA VAL A 46 6.04 11.89 12.27
C VAL A 46 4.87 12.11 11.31
N ASP A 47 5.14 12.38 10.04
CA ASP A 47 4.11 12.59 9.01
C ASP A 47 3.59 11.25 8.45
N ALA A 48 4.30 10.15 8.69
CA ALA A 48 3.97 8.82 8.16
C ALA A 48 2.63 8.30 8.70
N LEU A 49 2.26 8.67 9.94
CA LEU A 49 1.00 8.26 10.56
C LEU A 49 -0.23 8.84 9.85
N ASP A 50 -0.12 10.03 9.27
CA ASP A 50 -1.21 10.67 8.53
C ASP A 50 -1.51 9.94 7.21
N LEU A 51 -0.57 9.14 6.69
CA LEU A 51 -0.78 8.34 5.48
C LEU A 51 -1.81 7.23 5.70
N VAL A 52 -1.90 6.66 6.90
CA VAL A 52 -2.81 5.55 7.19
C VAL A 52 -4.27 5.95 6.93
N PRO A 53 -4.84 6.97 7.60
CA PRO A 53 -6.22 7.38 7.34
C PRO A 53 -6.44 7.86 5.90
N ALA A 54 -5.45 8.51 5.28
CA ALA A 54 -5.55 8.96 3.89
C ALA A 54 -5.68 7.79 2.91
N VAL A 55 -4.86 6.75 3.06
CA VAL A 55 -4.90 5.53 2.26
C VAL A 55 -6.22 4.80 2.48
N THR A 56 -6.65 4.61 3.74
CA THR A 56 -7.86 3.84 4.02
C THR A 56 -9.12 4.50 3.50
N SER A 57 -9.25 5.82 3.69
CA SER A 57 -10.44 6.57 3.27
C SER A 57 -10.51 6.67 1.75
N SER A 58 -9.41 6.99 1.06
CA SER A 58 -9.41 7.11 -0.40
C SER A 58 -9.79 5.79 -1.10
N VAL A 59 -9.27 4.66 -0.64
CA VAL A 59 -9.62 3.35 -1.22
C VAL A 59 -11.08 2.97 -0.92
N LEU A 60 -11.56 3.26 0.29
CA LEU A 60 -12.95 3.00 0.64
C LEU A 60 -13.92 3.84 -0.19
N GLU A 61 -13.65 5.13 -0.34
CA GLU A 61 -14.51 6.07 -1.04
C GLU A 61 -14.54 5.84 -2.55
N GLU A 62 -13.38 5.60 -3.19
CA GLU A 62 -13.31 5.45 -4.64
C GLU A 62 -13.62 4.02 -5.12
N HIS A 63 -13.25 2.99 -4.34
CA HIS A 63 -13.36 1.59 -4.77
C HIS A 63 -14.40 0.77 -4.02
N TYR A 64 -14.99 1.31 -2.94
CA TYR A 64 -15.87 0.58 -2.03
C TYR A 64 -15.20 -0.69 -1.46
N LEU A 65 -13.89 -0.60 -1.22
CA LEU A 65 -13.07 -1.70 -0.71
C LEU A 65 -12.43 -1.32 0.63
N ILE A 66 -12.34 -2.29 1.53
CA ILE A 66 -11.67 -2.13 2.82
C ILE A 66 -10.20 -2.53 2.65
N VAL A 67 -9.29 -1.62 2.97
CA VAL A 67 -7.87 -1.91 3.15
C VAL A 67 -7.68 -2.54 4.52
N GLY A 68 -7.26 -3.82 4.57
CA GLY A 68 -7.09 -4.53 5.83
C GLY A 68 -5.75 -4.26 6.51
N VAL A 69 -4.70 -4.00 5.71
CA VAL A 69 -3.37 -3.69 6.23
C VAL A 69 -2.78 -2.52 5.44
N VAL A 70 -2.27 -1.52 6.16
CA VAL A 70 -1.45 -0.44 5.60
C VAL A 70 -0.04 -0.56 6.17
N VAL A 71 0.96 -0.64 5.30
CA VAL A 71 2.38 -0.70 5.67
C VAL A 71 3.04 0.56 5.15
N ILE A 72 3.54 1.40 6.05
CA ILE A 72 4.29 2.60 5.68
C ILE A 72 5.79 2.29 5.76
N VAL A 73 6.51 2.62 4.70
CA VAL A 73 7.93 2.29 4.52
C VAL A 73 8.71 3.52 4.05
N ASP A 74 10.04 3.46 4.14
CA ASP A 74 10.92 4.47 3.55
C ASP A 74 10.84 4.50 2.01
N MET A 75 11.20 5.64 1.42
CA MET A 75 11.34 5.78 -0.03
C MET A 75 12.26 4.71 -0.65
N ASN A 76 11.88 4.27 -1.85
CA ASN A 76 12.59 3.25 -2.65
C ASN A 76 12.56 1.83 -2.06
N THR A 77 11.71 1.56 -1.06
CA THR A 77 11.49 0.21 -0.53
C THR A 77 10.71 -0.67 -1.52
N ILE A 78 9.84 -0.07 -2.34
CA ILE A 78 9.04 -0.81 -3.32
C ILE A 78 9.93 -1.23 -4.50
N PRO A 79 10.15 -2.54 -4.72
CA PRO A 79 11.06 -3.00 -5.75
C PRO A 79 10.50 -2.77 -7.16
N MET A 80 11.34 -2.23 -8.03
CA MET A 80 11.05 -1.96 -9.44
C MET A 80 11.95 -2.82 -10.32
N ASN A 81 11.42 -3.34 -11.43
CA ASN A 81 12.24 -4.03 -12.42
C ASN A 81 12.95 -3.03 -13.35
N SER A 82 13.79 -3.53 -14.27
CA SER A 82 14.55 -2.70 -15.23
C SER A 82 13.69 -1.89 -16.22
N ARG A 83 12.39 -2.15 -16.29
CA ARG A 83 11.41 -1.40 -17.10
C ARG A 83 10.60 -0.40 -16.28
N GLY A 84 10.87 -0.26 -14.98
CA GLY A 84 10.11 0.60 -14.09
C GLY A 84 8.75 0.01 -13.68
N GLU A 85 8.58 -1.31 -13.77
CA GLU A 85 7.35 -1.97 -13.30
C GLU A 85 7.53 -2.46 -11.86
N LYS A 86 6.53 -2.19 -11.01
CA LYS A 86 6.48 -2.66 -9.62
C LYS A 86 6.52 -4.18 -9.56
N GLN A 87 7.50 -4.72 -8.84
CA GLN A 87 7.63 -6.15 -8.55
C GLN A 87 6.77 -6.55 -7.35
N ARG A 88 5.44 -6.39 -7.47
CA ARG A 88 4.46 -6.67 -6.39
C ARG A 88 4.60 -8.06 -5.78
N HIS A 89 4.97 -9.06 -6.58
CA HIS A 89 5.21 -10.41 -6.08
C HIS A 89 6.40 -10.45 -5.13
N LEU A 90 7.52 -9.80 -5.47
CA LEU A 90 8.70 -9.73 -4.60
C LEU A 90 8.39 -8.96 -3.32
N LEU A 91 7.69 -7.83 -3.43
CA LEU A 91 7.27 -7.06 -2.26
C LEU A 91 6.35 -7.87 -1.34
N ARG A 92 5.40 -8.62 -1.92
CA ARG A 92 4.52 -9.52 -1.17
C ARG A 92 5.30 -10.62 -0.47
N GLU A 93 6.26 -11.25 -1.12
CA GLU A 93 7.12 -12.24 -0.46
C GLU A 93 7.89 -11.60 0.71
N ASN A 94 8.49 -10.42 0.50
CA ASN A 94 9.18 -9.72 1.58
C ASN A 94 8.25 -9.39 2.76
N PHE A 95 7.00 -9.03 2.50
CA PHE A 95 6.00 -8.84 3.55
C PHE A 95 5.65 -10.14 4.28
N LEU A 96 5.49 -11.26 3.56
CA LEU A 96 5.08 -12.55 4.15
C LEU A 96 6.18 -13.22 4.98
N HIS A 97 7.45 -12.92 4.70
CA HIS A 97 8.61 -13.47 5.39
C HIS A 97 9.23 -12.49 6.39
N ASP A 98 8.53 -11.42 6.76
CA ASP A 98 9.00 -10.38 7.70
C ASP A 98 10.35 -9.76 7.30
N HIS A 99 10.58 -9.57 5.99
CA HIS A 99 11.79 -8.94 5.44
C HIS A 99 11.62 -7.46 5.12
N LEU A 100 10.46 -6.87 5.40
CA LEU A 100 10.27 -5.42 5.35
C LEU A 100 10.66 -4.80 6.69
N ASP A 101 11.26 -3.60 6.63
CA ASP A 101 11.53 -2.75 7.80
C ASP A 101 10.57 -1.55 7.76
N PRO A 102 9.32 -1.69 8.23
CA PRO A 102 8.33 -0.64 8.11
C PRO A 102 8.50 0.44 9.17
N ILE A 103 8.23 1.68 8.78
CA ILE A 103 8.04 2.81 9.70
C ILE A 103 6.81 2.55 10.59
N TYR A 104 5.71 2.10 9.97
CA TYR A 104 4.46 1.82 10.68
C TYR A 104 3.66 0.72 9.98
N VAL A 105 2.92 -0.07 10.78
CA VAL A 105 1.96 -1.06 10.28
C VAL A 105 0.62 -0.86 10.96
N ALA A 106 -0.42 -0.61 10.16
CA ALA A 106 -1.79 -0.48 10.62
C ALA A 106 -2.61 -1.72 10.22
N TYR A 107 -3.33 -2.29 11.17
CA TYR A 107 -4.31 -3.35 10.93
C TYR A 107 -5.71 -2.79 11.12
N ASN A 108 -6.46 -2.68 10.03
CA ASN A 108 -7.85 -2.22 10.09
C ASN A 108 -8.74 -3.45 10.28
N MET A 109 -9.16 -3.68 11.51
CA MET A 109 -10.11 -4.73 11.90
C MET A 109 -11.55 -4.24 11.89
#